data_AF-A0A835L8F4-F1
#
_entry.id   AF-A0A835L8F4-F1
#
_cell.length_a   1.000
_cell.length_b   1.000
_cell.length_c   1.000
_cell.angle_alpha   90.00
_cell.angle_beta   90.00
_cell.angle_gamma   90.00
#
_symmetry.space_group_name_H-M   'P 1'
#
loop_
_entity.id
_entity.type
_entity.pdbx_description
1 polymer ?
#
loop_
_entity_poly.entity_id
_entity_poly.type
_entity_poly.pdbx_seq_one_letter_code
_entity_poly.pdbx_strand_id
1 'polypeptide(L)'
;ETLLFSLTLIDSGGILFLLVYYIITLSDLECDYLNAQECCEKLNYWMLPKYIAHSFITVLLLLHGQLLLFVFNLPLFIWLTFEYFTVPRGNLGAYDPAEILNRGQLRKHLKDVMINVGFYLVSFFIYLYCFILALLKGDPLQRSADDQIMAEEPVIPSSFNVSDEFDPVDETVRCEKLDIPIHLAAFLRKKELNRDFQQIIQDQSLLEKVTANYVIVKKILSFLPWQDKLVCKNVCSMWRSAVNTLQKEQIGPADFAISLRLCHIKTGVKLVQSDVFYTEPLVAIVFGNVGGFGVTYKCETLLSCPCDPPCEKSHYLVDLVDNLVVAPKKCMLAVKACDTSFMPIKNSKTHHLTVGRKLCRISGFIGGIYIPVIPNVNFQIINIKSVRDIKRVFMKTIDKLAETHYIKGALVFVNGSFILHSVDDIVFLNYLKEVQPNVPYALGGCIVEDTVSDRDDMNIMIEGVNTGKDLVTENIVSIGLFSVPKSFIDAPTENGCNFDMFSLILESSDWSKAKIQSAINEFAKKVPHFERSVVIKMSCVGRDNKHDYEQEFFRAAFPNTRLAGCYGNGELGINHPERLKPEGFTSVKRHRADPGPAFGIMYSYSTIFVYIGWGNIVTPAQST
;
A
#
# COMPACT_ATOMS: atom_id res chain seq x y z
N GLU A 1 -1.66 -42.56 13.38
CA GLU A 1 -0.74 -42.41 12.23
C GLU A 1 -0.86 -41.04 11.58
N THR A 2 -2.05 -40.55 11.25
CA THR A 2 -2.27 -39.22 10.65
C THR A 2 -1.66 -38.06 11.43
N LEU A 3 -1.87 -38.01 12.75
CA LEU A 3 -1.29 -36.96 13.61
C LEU A 3 0.25 -37.06 13.71
N LEU A 4 0.79 -38.27 13.73
CA LEU A 4 2.25 -38.51 13.70
C LEU A 4 2.86 -37.92 12.43
N PHE A 5 2.32 -38.28 11.25
CA PHE A 5 2.85 -37.79 9.98
C PHE A 5 2.58 -36.30 9.74
N SER A 6 1.49 -35.76 10.30
CA SER A 6 1.27 -34.31 10.32
C SER A 6 2.35 -33.58 11.13
N LEU A 7 2.73 -34.11 12.30
CA LEU A 7 3.80 -33.53 13.11
C LEU A 7 5.17 -33.66 12.44
N THR A 8 5.48 -34.81 11.82
CA THR A 8 6.75 -34.98 11.07
C THR A 8 6.85 -34.04 9.87
N LEU A 9 5.73 -33.75 9.19
CA LEU A 9 5.69 -32.78 8.09
C LEU A 9 5.93 -31.34 8.55
N ILE A 10 5.29 -30.94 9.65
CA ILE A 10 5.48 -29.59 10.23
C ILE A 10 6.93 -29.41 10.68
N ASP A 11 7.49 -30.41 11.37
CA ASP A 11 8.88 -30.38 11.83
C ASP A 11 9.88 -30.35 10.66
N SER A 12 9.73 -31.25 9.68
CA SER A 12 10.57 -31.28 8.48
C SER A 12 10.47 -29.99 7.65
N GLY A 13 9.28 -29.38 7.56
CA GLY A 13 9.08 -28.09 6.92
C GLY A 13 9.77 -26.94 7.68
N GLY A 14 9.70 -26.95 9.01
CA GLY A 14 10.42 -26.01 9.87
C GLY A 14 11.94 -26.13 9.74
N ILE A 15 12.47 -27.36 9.71
CA ILE A 15 13.90 -27.60 9.52
C ILE A 15 14.35 -27.21 8.11
N LEU A 16 13.55 -27.46 7.06
CA LEU A 16 13.85 -27.01 5.70
C LEU A 16 13.94 -25.50 5.61
N PHE A 17 12.99 -24.78 6.21
CA PHE A 17 13.04 -23.31 6.29
C PHE A 17 14.30 -22.84 7.03
N LEU A 18 14.63 -23.50 8.14
CA LEU A 18 15.86 -23.22 8.87
C LEU A 18 17.10 -23.46 8.00
N LEU A 19 17.18 -24.55 7.24
CA LEU A 19 18.33 -24.83 6.37
C LEU A 19 18.47 -23.81 5.22
N VAL A 20 17.36 -23.30 4.68
CA VAL A 20 17.39 -22.19 3.72
C VAL A 20 17.98 -20.93 4.37
N TYR A 21 17.60 -20.64 5.63
CA TYR A 21 18.22 -19.55 6.39
C TYR A 21 19.74 -19.76 6.60
N TYR A 22 20.20 -21.00 6.84
CA TYR A 22 21.65 -21.30 6.91
C TYR A 22 22.35 -21.04 5.57
N ILE A 23 21.75 -21.42 4.44
CA ILE A 23 22.32 -21.14 3.11
C ILE A 23 22.43 -19.63 2.88
N ILE A 24 21.35 -18.88 3.10
CA ILE A 24 21.33 -17.42 2.90
C ILE A 24 22.40 -16.76 3.78
N THR A 25 22.48 -17.12 5.06
CA THR A 25 23.44 -16.51 5.99
C THR A 25 24.89 -16.84 5.64
N LEU A 26 25.17 -18.06 5.14
CA LEU A 26 26.50 -18.44 4.65
C LEU A 26 26.84 -17.78 3.30
N SER A 27 25.86 -17.59 2.41
CA SER A 27 26.04 -16.85 1.16
C SER A 27 26.24 -15.35 1.40
N ASP A 28 25.55 -14.77 2.37
CA ASP A 28 25.77 -13.38 2.82
C ASP A 28 27.18 -13.21 3.39
N LEU A 29 27.71 -14.24 4.06
CA LEU A 29 29.11 -14.27 4.49
C LEU A 29 30.07 -14.43 3.29
N GLU A 30 29.74 -15.25 2.29
CA GLU A 30 30.55 -15.40 1.05
C GLU A 30 30.62 -14.10 0.23
N CYS A 31 29.56 -13.30 0.24
CA CYS A 31 29.48 -12.01 -0.44
C CYS A 31 29.96 -10.83 0.42
N ASP A 32 30.58 -11.07 1.58
CA ASP A 32 31.06 -10.05 2.53
C ASP A 32 29.97 -9.09 3.04
N TYR A 33 28.69 -9.49 3.01
CA TYR A 33 27.57 -8.70 3.54
C TYR A 33 27.44 -8.77 5.06
N LEU A 34 27.93 -9.85 5.70
CA LEU A 34 27.80 -10.10 7.14
C LEU A 34 29.15 -10.35 7.81
N ASN A 35 29.32 -9.88 9.05
CA ASN A 35 30.57 -10.14 9.80
C ASN A 35 30.64 -11.61 10.23
N ALA A 36 31.82 -12.24 10.12
CA ALA A 36 32.01 -13.66 10.47
C ALA A 36 31.56 -14.00 11.89
N GLN A 37 31.81 -13.11 12.85
CA GLN A 37 31.38 -13.31 14.24
C GLN A 37 29.86 -13.32 14.39
N GLU A 38 29.17 -12.39 13.73
CA GLU A 38 27.70 -12.29 13.77
C GLU A 38 27.05 -13.46 13.03
N CYS A 39 27.67 -13.94 11.96
CA CYS A 39 27.25 -15.14 11.23
C CYS A 39 27.36 -16.38 12.12
N CYS A 40 28.53 -16.64 12.71
CA CYS A 40 28.76 -17.80 13.57
C CYS A 40 27.84 -17.81 14.80
N GLU A 41 27.59 -16.66 15.43
CA GLU A 41 26.68 -16.56 16.58
C GLU A 41 25.24 -16.95 16.20
N LYS A 42 24.74 -16.43 15.07
CA LYS A 42 23.41 -16.78 14.55
C LYS A 42 23.32 -18.26 14.18
N LEU A 43 24.32 -18.82 13.50
CA LEU A 43 24.32 -20.23 13.09
C LEU A 43 24.43 -21.19 14.27
N ASN A 44 25.26 -20.87 15.27
CA ASN A 44 25.41 -21.68 16.48
C ASN A 44 24.14 -21.66 17.34
N TYR A 45 23.45 -20.53 17.42
CA TYR A 45 22.18 -20.42 18.17
C TYR A 45 21.11 -21.40 17.65
N TRP A 46 21.00 -21.54 16.32
CA TRP A 46 20.02 -22.42 15.69
C TRP A 46 20.42 -23.90 15.62
N MET A 47 21.69 -24.21 15.93
CA MET A 47 22.21 -25.57 15.86
C MET A 47 21.52 -26.51 16.86
N LEU A 48 21.32 -26.04 18.09
CA LEU A 48 20.69 -26.81 19.16
C LEU A 48 19.19 -27.08 18.88
N PRO A 49 18.37 -26.07 18.51
CA PRO A 49 16.99 -26.31 18.06
C PRO A 49 16.89 -27.34 16.92
N LYS A 50 17.76 -27.26 15.90
CA LYS A 50 17.79 -28.21 14.78
C LYS A 50 18.01 -29.66 15.26
N TYR A 51 18.98 -29.84 16.16
CA TYR A 51 19.30 -31.15 16.71
C TYR A 51 18.14 -31.74 17.53
N ILE A 52 17.54 -30.94 18.41
CA ILE A 52 16.42 -31.37 19.26
C ILE A 52 15.21 -31.76 18.40
N ALA A 53 14.87 -30.95 17.40
CA ALA A 53 13.75 -31.19 16.48
C ALA A 53 13.90 -32.55 15.74
N HIS A 54 15.06 -32.77 15.12
CA HIS A 54 15.32 -34.02 14.39
C HIS A 54 15.37 -35.25 15.31
N SER A 55 15.98 -35.10 16.49
CA SER A 55 16.05 -36.17 17.50
C SER A 55 14.66 -36.55 18.01
N PHE A 56 13.80 -35.55 18.24
CA PHE A 56 12.43 -35.74 18.70
C PHE A 56 11.62 -36.56 17.69
N ILE A 57 11.65 -36.20 16.40
CA ILE A 57 10.94 -36.95 15.35
C ILE A 57 11.48 -38.38 15.19
N THR A 58 12.80 -38.56 15.27
CA THR A 58 13.43 -39.88 15.15
C THR A 58 12.98 -40.82 16.28
N VAL A 59 12.91 -40.33 17.52
CA VAL A 59 12.39 -41.10 18.66
C VAL A 59 10.88 -41.34 18.53
N LEU A 60 10.12 -40.34 18.08
CA LEU A 60 8.67 -40.45 17.90
C LEU A 60 8.31 -41.52 16.86
N LEU A 61 9.07 -41.60 15.75
CA LEU A 61 8.91 -42.64 14.72
C LEU A 61 9.23 -44.04 15.25
N LEU A 62 10.22 -44.17 16.13
CA LEU A 62 10.56 -45.42 16.79
C LEU A 62 9.44 -45.89 17.73
N LEU A 63 8.90 -44.99 18.57
CA LEU A 63 7.82 -45.29 19.51
C LEU A 63 6.52 -45.73 18.82
N HIS A 64 6.26 -45.22 17.62
CA HIS A 64 5.10 -45.60 16.80
C HIS A 64 5.33 -46.82 15.89
N GLY A 65 6.48 -47.50 16.00
CA GLY A 65 6.75 -48.76 15.28
C GLY A 65 7.08 -48.61 13.79
N GLN A 66 7.38 -47.39 13.32
CA GLN A 66 7.71 -47.11 11.91
C GLN A 66 9.20 -47.39 11.62
N LEU A 67 9.60 -48.66 11.73
CA LEU A 67 11.00 -49.11 11.65
C LEU A 67 11.72 -48.67 10.36
N LEU A 68 11.04 -48.71 9.21
CA LEU A 68 11.64 -48.34 7.92
C LEU A 68 12.01 -46.84 7.87
N LEU A 69 11.11 -45.98 8.36
CA LEU A 69 11.36 -44.53 8.43
C LEU A 69 12.38 -44.20 9.50
N PHE A 70 12.39 -44.91 10.62
CA PHE A 70 13.42 -44.77 11.64
C PHE A 70 14.82 -45.07 11.10
N VAL A 71 15.00 -46.21 10.41
CA VAL A 71 16.29 -46.59 9.80
C VAL A 71 16.73 -45.56 8.76
N PHE A 72 15.80 -44.96 8.03
CA PHE A 72 16.10 -43.91 7.07
C PHE A 72 16.61 -42.60 7.72
N ASN A 73 16.11 -42.22 8.91
CA ASN A 73 16.56 -41.02 9.64
C ASN A 73 17.83 -41.26 10.47
N LEU A 74 18.13 -42.51 10.78
CA LEU A 74 19.24 -42.88 11.66
C LEU A 74 20.62 -42.35 11.20
N PRO A 75 20.99 -42.36 9.90
CA PRO A 75 22.28 -41.81 9.46
C PRO A 75 22.44 -40.33 9.75
N LEU A 76 21.37 -39.54 9.55
CA LEU A 76 21.41 -38.10 9.79
C LEU A 76 21.40 -37.80 11.30
N PHE A 77 20.63 -38.56 12.08
CA PHE A 77 20.67 -38.47 13.54
C PHE A 77 22.09 -38.73 14.08
N ILE A 78 22.73 -39.81 13.65
CA ILE A 78 24.11 -40.14 14.03
C ILE A 78 25.09 -39.02 13.63
N TRP A 79 24.94 -38.48 12.42
CA TRP A 79 25.77 -37.38 11.94
C TRP A 79 25.61 -36.11 12.78
N LEU A 80 24.38 -35.70 13.07
CA LEU A 80 24.09 -34.52 13.89
C LEU A 80 24.56 -34.69 15.34
N THR A 81 24.41 -35.90 15.90
CA THR A 81 24.96 -36.25 17.21
C THR A 81 26.49 -36.15 17.19
N PHE A 82 27.15 -36.71 16.18
CA PHE A 82 28.60 -36.61 16.03
C PHE A 82 29.08 -35.16 15.90
N GLU A 83 28.39 -34.36 15.08
CA GLU A 83 28.68 -32.94 14.87
C GLU A 83 28.54 -32.12 16.17
N TYR A 84 27.52 -32.43 16.99
CA TYR A 84 27.29 -31.76 18.27
C TYR A 84 28.31 -32.16 19.35
N PHE A 85 28.70 -33.44 19.44
CA PHE A 85 29.61 -33.92 20.48
C PHE A 85 31.10 -33.78 20.15
N THR A 86 31.47 -33.60 18.87
CA THR A 86 32.89 -33.53 18.42
C THR A 86 33.42 -32.10 18.33
N VAL A 87 32.74 -31.12 18.93
CA VAL A 87 33.19 -29.72 18.95
C VAL A 87 34.50 -29.59 19.75
N PRO A 88 35.60 -29.08 19.15
CA PRO A 88 36.88 -28.93 19.83
C PRO A 88 36.78 -28.02 21.07
N ARG A 89 37.43 -28.42 22.17
CA ARG A 89 37.49 -27.63 23.41
C ARG A 89 38.32 -26.36 23.16
N GLY A 90 37.64 -25.24 22.91
CA GLY A 90 38.26 -23.94 22.62
C GLY A 90 37.50 -23.10 21.58
N ASN A 91 36.63 -23.72 20.77
CA ASN A 91 35.83 -23.02 19.77
C ASN A 91 34.54 -22.42 20.39
N LEU A 92 34.07 -21.30 19.84
CA LEU A 92 32.83 -20.62 20.26
C LEU A 92 31.54 -21.39 19.87
N GLY A 93 31.67 -22.54 19.22
CA GLY A 93 30.60 -23.41 18.74
C GLY A 93 31.08 -24.30 17.59
N ALA A 94 30.16 -24.93 16.85
CA ALA A 94 30.49 -25.71 15.65
C ALA A 94 30.95 -24.82 14.48
N TYR A 95 30.51 -23.56 14.47
CA TYR A 95 31.01 -22.53 13.56
C TYR A 95 31.92 -21.57 14.33
N ASP A 96 33.19 -21.48 13.92
CA ASP A 96 34.19 -20.58 14.52
C ASP A 96 34.61 -19.46 13.54
N PRO A 97 34.63 -18.17 13.96
CA PRO A 97 34.94 -17.05 13.07
C PRO A 97 36.34 -17.11 12.44
N ALA A 98 37.32 -17.71 13.11
CA ALA A 98 38.68 -17.84 12.58
C ALA A 98 38.77 -18.94 11.50
N GLU A 99 37.96 -19.98 11.60
CA GLU A 99 37.95 -21.10 10.65
C GLU A 99 37.06 -20.83 9.43
N ILE A 100 35.92 -20.15 9.62
CA ILE A 100 34.92 -19.92 8.57
C ILE A 100 35.40 -18.96 7.46
N LEU A 101 36.36 -18.08 7.77
CA LEU A 101 36.95 -17.15 6.79
C LEU A 101 37.88 -17.86 5.79
N ASN A 102 38.33 -19.08 6.11
CA ASN A 102 39.14 -19.85 5.20
C ASN A 102 38.25 -20.39 4.07
N ARG A 103 38.47 -19.94 2.82
CA ARG A 103 37.63 -20.27 1.65
C ARG A 103 37.39 -21.77 1.44
N GLY A 104 38.31 -22.62 1.91
CA GLY A 104 38.15 -24.08 1.88
C GLY A 104 37.09 -24.62 2.86
N GLN A 105 36.98 -24.04 4.06
CA GLN A 105 36.04 -24.48 5.09
C GLN A 105 34.63 -23.94 4.85
N LEU A 106 34.48 -22.70 4.35
CA LEU A 106 33.18 -22.15 3.97
C LEU A 106 32.46 -23.01 2.93
N ARG A 107 33.19 -23.44 1.87
CA ARG A 107 32.64 -24.35 0.85
C ARG A 107 32.27 -25.71 1.40
N LYS A 108 33.00 -26.21 2.40
CA LYS A 108 32.65 -27.46 3.10
C LYS A 108 31.35 -27.31 3.88
N HIS A 109 31.20 -26.24 4.66
CA HIS A 109 29.96 -25.97 5.40
C HIS A 109 28.75 -25.76 4.48
N LEU A 110 28.91 -25.04 3.37
CA LEU A 110 27.86 -24.90 2.35
C LEU A 110 27.47 -26.24 1.75
N LYS A 111 28.45 -27.11 1.43
CA LYS A 111 28.20 -28.46 0.93
C LYS A 111 27.45 -29.32 1.96
N ASP A 112 27.84 -29.27 3.22
CA ASP A 112 27.20 -30.04 4.30
C ASP A 112 25.74 -29.58 4.53
N VAL A 113 25.49 -28.27 4.48
CA VAL A 113 24.12 -27.72 4.53
C VAL A 113 23.31 -28.15 3.30
N MET A 114 23.90 -28.15 2.10
CA MET A 114 23.22 -28.55 0.86
C MET A 114 22.85 -30.06 0.86
N ILE A 115 23.72 -30.91 1.42
CA ILE A 115 23.42 -32.34 1.63
C ILE A 115 22.24 -32.51 2.60
N ASN A 116 22.22 -31.75 3.70
CA ASN A 116 21.10 -31.76 4.65
C ASN A 116 19.80 -31.33 3.97
N VAL A 117 19.80 -30.26 3.17
CA VAL A 117 18.62 -29.82 2.41
C VAL A 117 18.11 -30.94 1.50
N GLY A 118 18.99 -31.61 0.77
CA GLY A 118 18.63 -32.74 -0.07
C GLY A 118 17.97 -33.87 0.72
N PHE A 119 18.52 -34.23 1.88
CA PHE A 119 17.95 -35.25 2.76
C PHE A 119 16.56 -34.87 3.29
N TYR A 120 16.40 -33.67 3.83
CA TYR A 120 15.11 -33.23 4.38
C TYR A 120 14.05 -33.03 3.30
N LEU A 121 14.44 -32.65 2.08
CA LEU A 121 13.52 -32.51 0.96
C LEU A 121 12.98 -33.88 0.51
N VAL A 122 13.85 -34.89 0.40
CA VAL A 122 13.43 -36.28 0.12
C VAL A 122 12.57 -36.83 1.27
N SER A 123 12.98 -36.60 2.52
CA SER A 123 12.22 -37.00 3.72
C SER A 123 10.82 -36.38 3.74
N PHE A 124 10.70 -35.10 3.39
CA PHE A 124 9.43 -34.38 3.35
C PHE A 124 8.44 -35.04 2.38
N PHE A 125 8.88 -35.41 1.18
CA PHE A 125 8.02 -36.11 0.22
C PHE A 125 7.64 -37.52 0.68
N ILE A 126 8.56 -38.25 1.32
CA ILE A 126 8.26 -39.56 1.92
C ILE A 126 7.20 -39.42 3.03
N TYR A 127 7.34 -38.44 3.93
CA TYR A 127 6.35 -38.19 4.97
C TYR A 127 5.02 -37.70 4.42
N LEU A 128 5.03 -36.90 3.36
CA LEU A 128 3.82 -36.46 2.67
C LEU A 128 3.08 -37.66 2.08
N TYR A 129 3.79 -38.57 1.43
CA TYR A 129 3.23 -39.80 0.90
C TYR A 129 2.63 -40.68 2.02
N CYS A 130 3.36 -40.88 3.12
CA CYS A 130 2.85 -41.63 4.29
C CYS A 130 1.64 -40.95 4.94
N PHE A 131 1.62 -39.61 4.99
CA PHE A 131 0.49 -38.83 5.49
C PHE A 131 -0.76 -39.02 4.63
N ILE A 132 -0.63 -38.93 3.30
CA ILE A 132 -1.73 -39.15 2.36
C ILE A 132 -2.28 -40.58 2.49
N LEU A 133 -1.41 -41.59 2.58
CA LEU A 133 -1.85 -42.98 2.81
C LEU A 133 -2.56 -43.16 4.16
N ALA A 134 -2.10 -42.48 5.21
CA ALA A 134 -2.75 -42.50 6.52
C ALA A 134 -4.11 -41.78 6.51
N LEU A 135 -4.27 -40.73 5.71
CA LEU A 135 -5.55 -40.05 5.49
C LEU A 135 -6.52 -40.92 4.69
N LEU A 136 -6.06 -41.55 3.61
CA LEU A 136 -6.89 -42.42 2.78
C LEU A 136 -7.35 -43.69 3.50
N LYS A 137 -6.56 -44.21 4.45
CA LYS A 137 -7.01 -45.26 5.38
C LYS A 137 -8.06 -44.78 6.40
N GLY A 138 -8.15 -43.46 6.62
CA GLY A 138 -9.07 -42.82 7.55
C GLY A 138 -10.42 -42.42 6.94
N ASP A 139 -10.62 -42.58 5.64
CA ASP A 139 -11.89 -42.26 4.97
C ASP A 139 -12.85 -43.47 4.90
N PRO A 140 -14.11 -43.32 5.36
CA PRO A 140 -15.12 -44.37 5.31
C PRO A 140 -15.74 -44.44 3.90
N LEU A 141 -15.03 -45.03 2.93
CA LEU A 141 -15.61 -45.45 1.64
C LEU A 141 -16.55 -46.68 1.74
N GLN A 142 -17.15 -46.90 2.91
CA GLN A 142 -18.12 -47.96 3.16
C GLN A 142 -19.35 -47.44 3.89
N ARG A 143 -19.86 -46.28 3.46
CA ARG A 143 -21.16 -45.74 3.88
C ARG A 143 -22.07 -45.39 2.70
N SER A 144 -21.90 -46.08 1.57
CA SER A 144 -22.83 -46.06 0.44
C SER A 144 -23.57 -47.40 0.37
N ALA A 145 -24.45 -47.65 1.33
CA ALA A 145 -25.43 -48.73 1.23
C ALA A 145 -26.75 -48.49 2.00
N ASP A 146 -26.79 -47.63 3.03
CA ASP A 146 -27.97 -47.57 3.94
C ASP A 146 -28.71 -46.22 4.03
N ASP A 147 -28.34 -45.18 3.28
CA ASP A 147 -29.06 -43.88 3.29
C ASP A 147 -29.83 -43.60 1.98
N GLN A 148 -30.45 -44.63 1.41
CA GLN A 148 -31.62 -44.45 0.55
C GLN A 148 -32.85 -44.81 1.38
N ILE A 149 -33.52 -43.81 1.96
CA ILE A 149 -34.98 -43.74 2.19
C ILE A 149 -35.30 -42.39 2.87
N MET A 150 -36.29 -41.69 2.30
CA MET A 150 -36.93 -40.42 2.72
C MET A 150 -36.26 -39.11 2.31
N ALA A 151 -36.49 -38.73 1.05
CA ALA A 151 -36.64 -37.33 0.67
C ALA A 151 -38.15 -37.00 0.61
N GLU A 152 -38.61 -36.08 1.45
CA GLU A 152 -39.89 -35.38 1.30
C GLU A 152 -39.61 -33.87 1.42
N GLU A 153 -40.04 -33.12 0.41
CA GLU A 153 -39.98 -31.65 0.34
C GLU A 153 -41.02 -31.01 1.29
N PRO A 154 -40.73 -29.85 1.91
CA PRO A 154 -41.74 -29.12 2.66
C PRO A 154 -42.55 -28.17 1.75
N VAL A 155 -43.85 -28.40 1.75
CA VAL A 155 -44.91 -27.56 1.19
C VAL A 155 -45.08 -26.28 2.03
N ILE A 156 -45.15 -25.12 1.37
CA ILE A 156 -45.47 -23.82 1.98
C ILE A 156 -47.01 -23.70 2.10
N PRO A 157 -47.59 -23.45 3.29
CA PRO A 157 -48.99 -23.12 3.41
C PRO A 157 -49.21 -21.62 3.16
N SER A 158 -50.09 -21.34 2.21
CA SER A 158 -50.74 -20.06 2.01
C SER A 158 -51.83 -19.84 3.08
N SER A 159 -51.81 -18.66 3.69
CA SER A 159 -52.97 -17.84 4.13
C SER A 159 -52.68 -17.10 5.44
N PHE A 160 -52.64 -15.77 5.36
CA PHE A 160 -53.39 -14.91 6.29
C PHE A 160 -53.50 -13.50 5.67
N ASN A 161 -54.70 -13.18 5.22
CA ASN A 161 -55.10 -11.81 4.86
C ASN A 161 -55.34 -11.02 6.15
N VAL A 162 -54.77 -9.83 6.25
CA VAL A 162 -55.43 -8.69 6.89
C VAL A 162 -55.25 -7.50 5.97
N SER A 163 -56.38 -7.05 5.46
CA SER A 163 -56.63 -5.82 4.73
C SER A 163 -56.28 -4.59 5.54
N ASP A 164 -55.60 -3.62 4.93
CA ASP A 164 -55.90 -2.21 5.14
C ASP A 164 -55.76 -1.50 3.79
N GLU A 165 -56.85 -0.83 3.41
CA GLU A 165 -57.01 -0.01 2.23
C GLU A 165 -56.04 1.17 2.25
N PHE A 166 -55.23 1.33 1.20
CA PHE A 166 -54.78 2.64 0.72
C PHE A 166 -54.66 2.59 -0.80
N ASP A 167 -55.18 3.63 -1.44
CA ASP A 167 -55.44 3.79 -2.88
C ASP A 167 -54.30 3.33 -3.83
N PRO A 168 -54.63 2.85 -5.05
CA PRO A 168 -53.62 2.44 -6.02
C PRO A 168 -52.91 3.67 -6.58
N VAL A 169 -51.68 3.90 -6.12
CA VAL A 169 -50.73 4.75 -6.84
C VAL A 169 -50.14 3.89 -7.96
N ASP A 170 -50.40 4.33 -9.19
CA ASP A 170 -49.91 3.76 -10.44
C ASP A 170 -48.38 3.50 -10.40
N GLU A 171 -47.98 2.23 -10.39
CA GLU A 171 -46.59 1.76 -10.35
C GLU A 171 -45.83 1.92 -11.69
N THR A 172 -46.43 2.57 -12.71
CA THR A 172 -45.90 2.51 -14.08
C THR A 172 -44.81 3.51 -14.44
N VAL A 173 -44.34 4.37 -13.52
CA VAL A 173 -43.20 5.26 -13.82
C VAL A 173 -42.07 5.07 -12.80
N ARG A 174 -41.30 3.97 -12.96
CA ARG A 174 -39.96 3.90 -12.39
C ARG A 174 -39.07 4.87 -13.16
N CYS A 175 -38.60 5.91 -12.48
CA CYS A 175 -37.56 6.77 -13.00
C CYS A 175 -36.31 5.89 -13.25
N GLU A 176 -35.96 5.64 -14.51
CA GLU A 176 -34.75 4.89 -14.82
C GLU A 176 -33.53 5.67 -14.34
N LYS A 177 -32.72 5.03 -13.50
CA LYS A 177 -31.47 5.61 -13.04
C LYS A 177 -30.55 5.71 -14.25
N LEU A 178 -30.23 6.94 -14.65
CA LEU A 178 -29.26 7.20 -15.73
C LEU A 178 -27.95 6.47 -15.45
N ASP A 179 -27.39 5.83 -16.47
CA ASP A 179 -26.09 5.18 -16.35
C ASP A 179 -24.98 6.23 -16.18
N ILE A 180 -24.46 6.35 -14.95
CA ILE A 180 -23.57 7.42 -14.51
C ILE A 180 -22.23 7.37 -15.27
N PRO A 181 -21.52 6.22 -15.38
CA PRO A 181 -20.28 6.10 -16.15
C PRO A 181 -20.34 6.62 -17.59
N ILE A 182 -21.36 6.25 -18.39
CA ILE A 182 -21.46 6.67 -19.80
C ILE A 182 -21.64 8.19 -19.92
N HIS A 183 -22.51 8.77 -19.11
CA HIS A 183 -22.80 10.21 -19.13
C HIS A 183 -21.60 11.05 -18.70
N LEU A 184 -20.84 10.55 -17.73
CA LEU A 184 -19.66 11.18 -17.19
C LEU A 184 -18.47 11.12 -18.17
N ALA A 185 -18.30 10.00 -18.87
CA ALA A 185 -17.31 9.84 -19.93
C ALA A 185 -17.60 10.75 -21.14
N ALA A 186 -18.87 10.88 -21.54
CA ALA A 186 -19.28 11.80 -22.59
C ALA A 186 -19.01 13.27 -22.20
N PHE A 187 -19.32 13.64 -20.95
CA PHE A 187 -19.01 14.97 -20.42
C PHE A 187 -17.51 15.31 -20.45
N LEU A 188 -16.66 14.42 -19.94
CA LEU A 188 -15.21 14.62 -19.96
C LEU A 188 -14.65 14.74 -21.39
N ARG A 189 -15.27 14.04 -22.34
CA ARG A 189 -14.91 14.09 -23.77
C ARG A 189 -15.60 15.21 -24.55
N LYS A 190 -16.40 16.05 -23.89
CA LYS A 190 -17.26 17.08 -24.52
C LYS A 190 -18.12 16.52 -25.68
N LYS A 191 -18.60 15.28 -25.55
CA LYS A 191 -19.44 14.59 -26.54
C LYS A 191 -20.91 14.75 -26.15
N GLU A 192 -21.77 15.08 -27.11
CA GLU A 192 -23.24 15.09 -26.90
C GLU A 192 -23.77 13.65 -26.92
N LEU A 193 -24.58 13.32 -25.91
CA LEU A 193 -25.38 12.09 -25.89
C LEU A 193 -26.79 12.44 -26.37
N ASN A 194 -27.35 11.62 -27.25
CA ASN A 194 -28.76 11.72 -27.61
C ASN A 194 -29.57 11.31 -26.37
N ARG A 195 -30.37 12.24 -25.85
CA ARG A 195 -31.18 12.01 -24.65
C ARG A 195 -32.63 11.85 -25.06
N ASP A 196 -33.18 10.66 -24.84
CA ASP A 196 -34.62 10.47 -24.89
C ASP A 196 -35.19 10.97 -23.56
N PHE A 197 -35.85 12.13 -23.63
CA PHE A 197 -36.48 12.73 -22.46
C PHE A 197 -37.85 12.10 -22.25
N GLN A 198 -37.98 11.27 -21.21
CA GLN A 198 -39.30 10.94 -20.68
C GLN A 198 -39.75 12.04 -19.72
N GLN A 199 -40.86 12.69 -20.04
CA GLN A 199 -41.43 13.75 -19.21
C GLN A 199 -42.03 13.11 -17.95
N ILE A 200 -41.36 13.29 -16.80
CA ILE A 200 -41.90 12.85 -15.51
C ILE A 200 -43.14 13.68 -15.22
N ILE A 201 -44.30 13.04 -15.12
CA ILE A 201 -45.53 13.69 -14.64
C ILE A 201 -45.45 13.71 -13.10
N GLN A 202 -44.89 14.78 -12.55
CA GLN A 202 -45.03 15.13 -11.13
C GLN A 202 -45.16 16.65 -10.97
N ASP A 203 -45.91 17.04 -9.93
CA ASP A 203 -46.37 18.40 -9.60
C ASP A 203 -45.41 19.50 -10.07
N GLN A 204 -45.74 20.11 -11.21
CA GLN A 204 -44.99 21.22 -11.81
C GLN A 204 -44.79 22.35 -10.80
N SER A 205 -45.71 22.55 -9.85
CA SER A 205 -45.58 23.56 -8.79
C SER A 205 -44.39 23.28 -7.87
N LEU A 206 -44.20 22.03 -7.47
CA LEU A 206 -43.11 21.64 -6.57
C LEU A 206 -41.76 21.73 -7.28
N LEU A 207 -41.70 21.23 -8.53
CA LEU A 207 -40.49 21.29 -9.34
C LEU A 207 -40.09 22.74 -9.64
N GLU A 208 -41.05 23.62 -9.96
CA GLU A 208 -40.81 25.05 -10.13
C GLU A 208 -40.35 25.71 -8.83
N LYS A 209 -40.95 25.38 -7.68
CA LYS A 209 -40.53 25.93 -6.38
C LYS A 209 -39.11 25.51 -5.99
N VAL A 210 -38.76 24.24 -6.18
CA VAL A 210 -37.39 23.75 -5.95
C VAL A 210 -36.43 24.40 -6.95
N THR A 211 -36.80 24.44 -8.23
CA THR A 211 -35.98 25.05 -9.28
C THR A 211 -35.84 26.57 -9.13
N ALA A 212 -36.79 27.25 -8.50
CA ALA A 212 -36.70 28.68 -8.19
C ALA A 212 -35.86 28.96 -6.92
N ASN A 213 -35.66 27.96 -6.06
CA ASN A 213 -34.98 28.14 -4.78
C ASN A 213 -33.54 27.59 -4.80
N TYR A 214 -32.61 28.47 -5.15
CA TYR A 214 -31.16 28.18 -5.17
C TYR A 214 -30.65 27.56 -3.85
N VAL A 215 -31.15 27.99 -2.70
CA VAL A 215 -30.68 27.53 -1.38
C VAL A 215 -31.06 26.06 -1.15
N ILE A 216 -32.29 25.68 -1.49
CA ILE A 216 -32.76 24.31 -1.39
C ILE A 216 -31.96 23.41 -2.34
N VAL A 217 -31.82 23.82 -3.61
CA VAL A 217 -31.04 23.06 -4.61
C VAL A 217 -29.61 22.88 -4.14
N LYS A 218 -28.92 23.95 -3.75
CA LYS A 218 -27.54 23.87 -3.25
C LYS A 218 -27.44 22.93 -2.04
N LYS A 219 -28.42 22.97 -1.12
CA LYS A 219 -28.42 22.09 0.06
C LYS A 219 -28.61 20.62 -0.34
N ILE A 220 -29.52 20.30 -1.24
CA ILE A 220 -29.72 18.94 -1.75
C ILE A 220 -28.44 18.45 -2.43
N LEU A 221 -27.92 19.23 -3.38
CA LEU A 221 -26.72 18.88 -4.12
C LEU A 221 -25.51 18.71 -3.19
N SER A 222 -25.44 19.43 -2.06
CA SER A 222 -24.31 19.33 -1.13
C SER A 222 -24.07 17.92 -0.56
N PHE A 223 -25.11 17.08 -0.51
CA PHE A 223 -25.01 15.70 -0.01
C PHE A 223 -24.66 14.67 -1.08
N LEU A 224 -24.67 15.05 -2.36
CA LEU A 224 -24.35 14.13 -3.46
C LEU A 224 -22.84 13.91 -3.59
N PRO A 225 -22.42 12.72 -4.02
CA PRO A 225 -21.04 12.48 -4.44
C PRO A 225 -20.72 13.29 -5.69
N TRP A 226 -19.44 13.47 -5.95
CA TRP A 226 -18.98 14.34 -7.02
C TRP A 226 -19.37 13.86 -8.42
N GLN A 227 -19.43 12.54 -8.63
CA GLN A 227 -19.86 11.95 -9.91
C GLN A 227 -21.29 12.40 -10.25
N ASP A 228 -22.21 12.30 -9.29
CA ASP A 228 -23.60 12.72 -9.44
C ASP A 228 -23.71 14.23 -9.62
N LYS A 229 -22.92 15.02 -8.88
CA LYS A 229 -22.84 16.48 -9.07
C LYS A 229 -22.40 16.87 -10.47
N LEU A 230 -21.53 16.09 -11.11
CA LEU A 230 -21.10 16.38 -12.48
C LEU A 230 -22.24 16.20 -13.49
N VAL A 231 -23.11 15.20 -13.28
CA VAL A 231 -24.35 15.06 -14.07
C VAL A 231 -25.29 16.23 -13.78
N CYS A 232 -25.43 16.64 -12.52
CA CYS A 232 -26.25 17.77 -12.10
C CYS A 232 -25.87 19.10 -12.76
N LYS A 233 -24.59 19.32 -13.13
CA LYS A 233 -24.14 20.51 -13.89
C LYS A 233 -24.83 20.67 -15.26
N ASN A 234 -25.48 19.62 -15.77
CA ASN A 234 -26.14 19.60 -17.07
C ASN A 234 -27.66 19.78 -17.02
N VAL A 235 -28.25 19.88 -15.82
CA VAL A 235 -29.70 20.03 -15.66
C VAL A 235 -30.14 21.44 -16.04
N CYS A 236 -29.54 22.46 -15.42
CA CYS A 236 -29.77 23.87 -15.77
C CYS A 236 -28.63 24.77 -15.27
N SER A 237 -28.67 26.06 -15.64
CA SER A 237 -27.66 27.06 -15.23
C SER A 237 -27.60 27.25 -13.72
N MET A 238 -28.73 27.17 -13.03
CA MET A 238 -28.78 27.30 -11.57
C MET A 238 -28.08 26.14 -10.86
N TRP A 239 -28.34 24.90 -11.28
CA TRP A 239 -27.70 23.72 -10.71
C TRP A 239 -26.19 23.74 -10.98
N ARG A 240 -25.78 24.13 -12.19
CA ARG A 240 -24.38 24.36 -12.53
C ARG A 240 -23.73 25.39 -11.60
N SER A 241 -24.40 26.51 -11.35
CA SER A 241 -23.92 27.53 -10.42
C SER A 241 -23.81 26.99 -8.99
N ALA A 242 -24.82 26.28 -8.50
CA ALA A 242 -24.82 25.65 -7.17
C ALA A 242 -23.66 24.66 -7.00
N VAL A 243 -23.42 23.78 -7.98
CA VAL A 243 -22.29 22.83 -7.95
C VAL A 243 -20.95 23.56 -7.98
N ASN A 244 -20.79 24.59 -8.83
CA ASN A 244 -19.56 25.37 -8.90
C ASN A 244 -19.27 26.12 -7.57
N THR A 245 -20.30 26.58 -6.88
CA THR A 245 -20.17 27.16 -5.53
C THR A 245 -19.78 26.09 -4.51
N LEU A 246 -20.45 24.94 -4.50
CA LEU A 246 -20.14 23.82 -3.60
C LEU A 246 -18.70 23.32 -3.79
N GLN A 247 -18.19 23.29 -5.02
CA GLN A 247 -16.82 22.90 -5.32
C GLN A 247 -15.78 23.80 -4.63
N LYS A 248 -16.11 25.07 -4.36
CA LYS A 248 -15.24 25.99 -3.60
C LYS A 248 -15.37 25.84 -2.09
N GLU A 249 -16.54 25.38 -1.62
CA GLU A 249 -16.86 25.25 -0.18
C GLU A 249 -16.48 23.88 0.39
N GLN A 250 -16.58 22.81 -0.41
CA GLN A 250 -16.39 21.41 0.02
C GLN A 250 -15.01 20.88 -0.37
N ILE A 251 -13.95 21.58 0.06
CA ILE A 251 -12.54 21.26 -0.22
C ILE A 251 -11.88 20.37 0.86
N GLY A 252 -12.68 19.64 1.63
CA GLY A 252 -12.17 18.77 2.70
C GLY A 252 -11.53 17.48 2.17
N PRO A 253 -10.36 17.05 2.69
CA PRO A 253 -9.81 15.76 2.34
C PRO A 253 -10.61 14.63 2.97
N ALA A 254 -10.58 13.48 2.32
CA ALA A 254 -11.12 12.24 2.83
C ALA A 254 -10.05 11.15 2.78
N ASP A 255 -10.16 10.17 3.65
CA ASP A 255 -9.38 8.94 3.64
C ASP A 255 -10.30 7.72 3.51
N PHE A 256 -9.73 6.63 2.98
CA PHE A 256 -10.45 5.39 2.72
C PHE A 256 -9.53 4.18 2.88
N ALA A 257 -10.11 3.02 3.13
CA ALA A 257 -9.36 1.77 3.22
C ALA A 257 -10.21 0.52 2.93
N ILE A 258 -9.52 -0.52 2.48
CA ILE A 258 -9.97 -1.91 2.36
C ILE A 258 -9.03 -2.75 3.23
N SER A 259 -9.58 -3.40 4.25
CA SER A 259 -8.82 -4.30 5.12
C SER A 259 -9.33 -5.73 4.98
N LEU A 260 -8.44 -6.64 4.60
CA LEU A 260 -8.76 -8.06 4.42
C LEU A 260 -8.76 -8.86 5.74
N ARG A 261 -8.55 -8.20 6.90
CA ARG A 261 -8.76 -8.82 8.23
C ARG A 261 -10.23 -8.95 8.60
N LEU A 262 -11.06 -8.03 8.12
CA LEU A 262 -12.43 -7.81 8.60
C LEU A 262 -13.48 -8.47 7.71
N CYS A 263 -13.10 -9.47 6.93
CA CYS A 263 -14.01 -10.23 6.08
C CYS A 263 -14.94 -11.12 6.95
N HIS A 264 -15.99 -10.52 7.50
CA HIS A 264 -17.27 -11.20 7.58
C HIS A 264 -17.70 -11.50 6.14
N ILE A 265 -17.34 -12.69 5.66
CA ILE A 265 -17.56 -13.22 4.29
C ILE A 265 -19.05 -13.23 3.87
N LYS A 266 -19.98 -12.82 4.74
CA LYS A 266 -21.42 -12.78 4.42
C LYS A 266 -21.84 -11.58 3.55
N THR A 267 -21.04 -10.52 3.38
CA THR A 267 -21.48 -9.28 2.67
C THR A 267 -20.51 -8.72 1.60
N GLY A 268 -19.44 -9.45 1.26
CA GLY A 268 -18.47 -9.03 0.23
C GLY A 268 -17.43 -8.00 0.70
N VAL A 269 -16.45 -7.70 -0.17
CA VAL A 269 -15.38 -6.71 0.08
C VAL A 269 -15.95 -5.30 -0.04
N LYS A 270 -15.81 -4.48 1.01
CA LYS A 270 -16.34 -3.12 1.04
C LYS A 270 -15.23 -2.09 1.27
N LEU A 271 -15.21 -1.05 0.44
CA LEU A 271 -14.43 0.16 0.66
C LEU A 271 -15.03 0.95 1.83
N VAL A 272 -14.26 1.13 2.90
CA VAL A 272 -14.64 1.99 4.03
C VAL A 272 -14.07 3.38 3.78
N GLN A 273 -14.92 4.39 3.71
CA GLN A 273 -14.52 5.80 3.54
C GLN A 273 -14.88 6.63 4.76
N SER A 274 -14.03 7.59 5.07
CA SER A 274 -14.18 8.53 6.19
C SER A 274 -15.39 9.45 6.03
N ASP A 275 -15.60 9.93 4.81
CA ASP A 275 -16.67 10.85 4.41
C ASP A 275 -17.07 10.58 2.95
N VAL A 276 -18.13 11.24 2.48
CA VAL A 276 -18.53 11.22 1.07
C VAL A 276 -17.53 12.03 0.24
N PHE A 277 -17.13 11.53 -0.93
CA PHE A 277 -16.31 12.28 -1.88
C PHE A 277 -17.16 13.37 -2.56
N TYR A 278 -17.32 14.50 -1.89
CA TYR A 278 -18.23 15.57 -2.32
C TYR A 278 -17.75 16.33 -3.56
N THR A 279 -16.44 16.44 -3.77
CA THR A 279 -15.85 17.26 -4.84
C THR A 279 -15.13 16.35 -5.84
N GLU A 280 -14.80 16.84 -7.03
CA GLU A 280 -13.97 16.07 -7.96
C GLU A 280 -12.56 15.88 -7.34
N PRO A 281 -11.92 14.70 -7.49
CA PRO A 281 -10.55 14.50 -6.99
C PRO A 281 -9.55 15.34 -7.77
N LEU A 282 -8.62 16.00 -7.07
CA LEU A 282 -7.34 16.42 -7.62
C LEU A 282 -6.44 15.20 -7.80
N VAL A 283 -6.36 14.38 -6.75
CA VAL A 283 -5.61 13.12 -6.72
C VAL A 283 -6.17 12.19 -5.65
N ALA A 284 -6.15 10.88 -5.92
CA ALA A 284 -6.23 9.86 -4.89
C ALA A 284 -4.88 9.14 -4.79
N ILE A 285 -4.22 9.26 -3.64
CA ILE A 285 -2.95 8.58 -3.37
C ILE A 285 -3.27 7.32 -2.60
N VAL A 286 -2.97 6.15 -3.18
CA VAL A 286 -3.32 4.84 -2.67
C VAL A 286 -2.06 4.08 -2.29
N PHE A 287 -2.03 3.51 -1.10
CA PHE A 287 -0.95 2.66 -0.62
C PHE A 287 -1.52 1.29 -0.30
N GLY A 288 -0.90 0.24 -0.82
CA GLY A 288 -1.25 -1.12 -0.45
C GLY A 288 -0.02 -1.98 -0.24
N ASN A 289 -0.14 -2.91 0.70
CA ASN A 289 0.89 -3.92 0.88
C ASN A 289 0.77 -5.02 -0.19
N VAL A 290 1.76 -5.90 -0.26
CA VAL A 290 1.78 -7.02 -1.21
C VAL A 290 0.48 -7.85 -1.15
N GLY A 291 -0.05 -8.10 0.05
CA GLY A 291 -1.32 -8.82 0.22
C GLY A 291 -2.54 -8.04 -0.31
N GLY A 292 -2.57 -6.71 -0.16
CA GLY A 292 -3.66 -5.87 -0.66
C GLY A 292 -3.69 -5.84 -2.19
N PHE A 293 -2.51 -5.72 -2.81
CA PHE A 293 -2.35 -5.76 -4.27
C PHE A 293 -2.38 -7.19 -4.85
N GLY A 294 -2.31 -8.23 -4.03
CA GLY A 294 -2.28 -9.63 -4.50
C GLY A 294 -3.66 -10.28 -4.64
N VAL A 295 -4.70 -9.69 -4.07
CA VAL A 295 -6.05 -10.29 -4.08
C VAL A 295 -6.82 -9.89 -5.34
N THR A 296 -7.39 -10.90 -6.00
CA THR A 296 -8.24 -10.76 -7.18
C THR A 296 -9.59 -11.45 -7.02
N TYR A 297 -10.59 -10.93 -7.73
CA TYR A 297 -11.95 -11.47 -7.77
C TYR A 297 -12.50 -11.41 -9.20
N LYS A 298 -13.35 -12.35 -9.59
CA LYS A 298 -14.10 -12.26 -10.86
C LYS A 298 -15.00 -11.03 -10.85
N CYS A 299 -15.11 -10.29 -11.96
CA CYS A 299 -15.89 -9.04 -11.95
C CYS A 299 -17.34 -9.25 -11.49
N GLU A 300 -17.98 -10.31 -11.96
CA GLU A 300 -19.37 -10.67 -11.61
C GLU A 300 -19.60 -10.89 -10.11
N THR A 301 -18.55 -11.24 -9.36
CA THR A 301 -18.65 -11.53 -7.91
C THR A 301 -18.49 -10.28 -7.04
N LEU A 302 -18.04 -9.16 -7.61
CA LEU A 302 -17.86 -7.92 -6.90
C LEU A 302 -19.20 -7.17 -6.81
N LEU A 303 -19.60 -6.83 -5.57
CA LEU A 303 -20.84 -6.08 -5.31
C LEU A 303 -20.90 -4.74 -6.07
N SER A 304 -19.74 -4.16 -6.36
CA SER A 304 -19.57 -3.03 -7.29
C SER A 304 -18.56 -3.47 -8.35
N CYS A 305 -19.03 -3.95 -9.51
CA CYS A 305 -18.12 -4.43 -10.56
C CYS A 305 -17.41 -3.24 -11.23
N PRO A 306 -16.08 -3.32 -11.42
CA PRO A 306 -15.31 -2.28 -12.11
C PRO A 306 -15.65 -2.13 -13.60
N CYS A 307 -16.30 -3.12 -14.20
CA CYS A 307 -16.72 -3.09 -15.60
C CYS A 307 -18.24 -2.96 -15.73
N ASP A 308 -18.67 -2.21 -16.73
CA ASP A 308 -20.08 -2.16 -17.13
C ASP A 308 -20.20 -2.35 -18.66
N PRO A 309 -20.78 -3.48 -19.14
CA PRO A 309 -21.27 -4.61 -18.34
C PRO A 309 -20.13 -5.41 -17.68
N PRO A 310 -20.42 -6.27 -16.67
CA PRO A 310 -19.43 -7.13 -16.05
C PRO A 310 -18.71 -8.03 -17.06
N CYS A 311 -17.38 -8.09 -16.97
CA CYS A 311 -16.58 -8.98 -17.81
C CYS A 311 -16.21 -10.28 -17.09
N GLU A 312 -15.77 -11.28 -17.85
CA GLU A 312 -15.37 -12.60 -17.32
C GLU A 312 -13.99 -12.61 -16.66
N LYS A 313 -13.28 -11.48 -16.65
CA LYS A 313 -11.91 -11.38 -16.12
C LYS A 313 -11.91 -11.26 -14.59
N SER A 314 -10.79 -11.66 -14.00
CA SER A 314 -10.44 -11.40 -12.61
C SER A 314 -9.78 -10.02 -12.47
N HIS A 315 -10.27 -9.22 -11.53
CA HIS A 315 -9.83 -7.86 -11.25
C HIS A 315 -9.18 -7.77 -9.88
N TYR A 316 -8.19 -6.87 -9.77
CA TYR A 316 -7.57 -6.53 -8.49
C TYR A 316 -8.45 -5.58 -7.67
N LEU A 317 -8.30 -5.60 -6.35
CA LEU A 317 -8.99 -4.65 -5.47
C LEU A 317 -8.65 -3.18 -5.74
N VAL A 318 -7.48 -2.89 -6.30
CA VAL A 318 -7.11 -1.52 -6.71
C VAL A 318 -8.00 -1.01 -7.85
N ASP A 319 -8.53 -1.89 -8.70
CA ASP A 319 -9.47 -1.51 -9.76
C ASP A 319 -10.84 -1.09 -9.18
N LEU A 320 -11.27 -1.74 -8.10
CA LEU A 320 -12.44 -1.30 -7.34
C LEU A 320 -12.21 0.10 -6.75
N VAL A 321 -11.00 0.38 -6.24
CA VAL A 321 -10.63 1.71 -5.73
C VAL A 321 -10.64 2.75 -6.85
N ASP A 322 -10.07 2.45 -8.02
CA ASP A 322 -10.10 3.35 -9.19
C ASP A 322 -11.55 3.73 -9.53
N ASN A 323 -12.42 2.72 -9.68
CA ASN A 323 -13.80 2.93 -10.10
C ASN A 323 -14.66 3.66 -9.06
N LEU A 324 -14.48 3.38 -7.76
CA LEU A 324 -15.28 4.03 -6.72
C LEU A 324 -14.79 5.44 -6.35
N VAL A 325 -13.49 5.68 -6.40
CA VAL A 325 -12.89 6.92 -5.84
C VAL A 325 -12.61 7.96 -6.92
N VAL A 326 -11.98 7.57 -8.04
CA VAL A 326 -11.46 8.53 -9.02
C VAL A 326 -12.15 8.47 -10.38
N ALA A 327 -12.72 7.35 -10.76
CA ALA A 327 -13.30 7.20 -12.09
C ALA A 327 -14.42 8.24 -12.29
N PRO A 328 -14.49 8.85 -13.49
CA PRO A 328 -13.71 8.56 -14.69
C PRO A 328 -12.46 9.45 -14.87
N LYS A 329 -12.04 10.20 -13.84
CA LYS A 329 -10.80 10.99 -13.91
C LYS A 329 -9.59 10.06 -13.79
N LYS A 330 -8.54 10.34 -14.57
CA LYS A 330 -7.24 9.68 -14.46
C LYS A 330 -6.36 10.44 -13.47
N CYS A 331 -6.56 10.20 -12.18
CA CYS A 331 -5.86 10.93 -11.12
C CYS A 331 -5.55 10.06 -9.88
N MET A 332 -5.43 8.75 -10.06
CA MET A 332 -4.97 7.85 -9.01
C MET A 332 -3.46 7.66 -9.11
N LEU A 333 -2.77 7.72 -7.97
CA LEU A 333 -1.38 7.27 -7.84
C LEU A 333 -1.36 6.15 -6.80
N ALA A 334 -1.37 4.90 -7.28
CA ALA A 334 -1.35 3.72 -6.45
C ALA A 334 0.07 3.19 -6.29
N VAL A 335 0.45 2.88 -5.05
CA VAL A 335 1.79 2.47 -4.67
C VAL A 335 1.72 1.12 -3.96
N LYS A 336 2.35 0.12 -4.56
CA LYS A 336 2.53 -1.22 -3.98
C LYS A 336 3.84 -1.24 -3.23
N ALA A 337 3.80 -1.53 -1.94
CA ALA A 337 4.98 -1.57 -1.08
C ALA A 337 4.97 -2.81 -0.17
N CYS A 338 6.06 -3.03 0.57
CA CYS A 338 6.14 -4.10 1.57
C CYS A 338 5.06 -3.94 2.64
N ASP A 339 4.92 -2.72 3.17
CA ASP A 339 4.01 -2.37 4.24
C ASP A 339 3.43 -0.96 4.02
N THR A 340 2.33 -0.66 4.72
CA THR A 340 1.63 0.63 4.64
C THR A 340 1.63 1.35 5.99
N SER A 341 1.58 2.67 5.98
CA SER A 341 1.20 3.47 7.15
C SER A 341 -0.16 4.11 6.90
N PHE A 342 -1.03 4.10 7.90
CA PHE A 342 -2.36 4.66 7.78
C PHE A 342 -2.87 5.04 9.16
N MET A 343 -3.08 6.33 9.40
CA MET A 343 -3.58 6.85 10.66
C MET A 343 -4.58 7.97 10.39
N PRO A 344 -5.87 7.64 10.22
CA PRO A 344 -6.95 8.62 10.10
C PRO A 344 -7.15 9.45 11.37
N ILE A 345 -7.90 10.53 11.25
CA ILE A 345 -8.31 11.37 12.38
C ILE A 345 -9.20 10.55 13.33
N LYS A 346 -9.10 10.79 14.65
CA LYS A 346 -9.83 10.05 15.70
C LYS A 346 -11.35 9.95 15.48
N ASN A 347 -11.97 11.01 14.96
CA ASN A 347 -13.41 11.08 14.75
C ASN A 347 -13.85 10.47 13.40
N SER A 348 -12.91 9.96 12.60
CA SER A 348 -13.20 9.39 11.30
C SER A 348 -13.79 7.98 11.42
N LYS A 349 -14.72 7.62 10.54
CA LYS A 349 -15.27 6.26 10.42
C LYS A 349 -14.19 5.22 10.17
N THR A 350 -13.10 5.61 9.50
CA THR A 350 -11.94 4.76 9.17
C THR A 350 -10.90 4.67 10.30
N HIS A 351 -11.05 5.39 11.42
CA HIS A 351 -10.03 5.44 12.46
C HIS A 351 -9.69 4.07 13.06
N HIS A 352 -10.68 3.19 13.16
CA HIS A 352 -10.50 1.81 13.62
C HIS A 352 -9.59 0.96 12.71
N LEU A 353 -9.33 1.42 11.47
CA LEU A 353 -8.44 0.79 10.50
C LEU A 353 -7.00 1.32 10.59
N THR A 354 -6.65 2.06 11.64
CA THR A 354 -5.29 2.57 11.86
C THR A 354 -4.28 1.42 11.83
N VAL A 355 -3.28 1.55 10.96
CA VAL A 355 -2.20 0.58 10.78
C VAL A 355 -1.09 0.86 11.78
N GLY A 356 -1.11 0.10 12.88
CA GLY A 356 0.01 -0.01 13.81
C GLY A 356 0.83 -1.28 13.57
N ARG A 357 1.89 -1.50 14.36
CA ARG A 357 2.79 -2.67 14.26
C ARG A 357 2.10 -4.05 14.22
N LYS A 358 0.97 -4.21 14.91
CA LYS A 358 0.15 -5.45 14.89
C LYS A 358 -0.64 -5.63 13.58
N LEU A 359 -0.93 -4.54 12.86
CA LEU A 359 -1.73 -4.54 11.63
C LEU A 359 -0.89 -4.72 10.35
N CYS A 360 0.40 -4.36 10.36
CA CYS A 360 1.30 -4.53 9.20
C CYS A 360 1.48 -6.01 8.78
N ARG A 361 1.67 -6.93 9.73
CA ARG A 361 2.30 -8.23 9.40
C ARG A 361 1.40 -9.40 8.95
N ILE A 362 0.06 -9.27 8.94
CA ILE A 362 -0.82 -10.47 8.89
C ILE A 362 -1.94 -10.39 7.82
N SER A 363 -2.14 -9.27 7.12
CA SER A 363 -3.28 -9.15 6.18
C SER A 363 -3.07 -8.20 5.03
N GLY A 364 -3.68 -8.51 3.89
CA GLY A 364 -3.76 -7.56 2.79
C GLY A 364 -4.53 -6.29 3.18
N PHE A 365 -3.97 -5.14 2.84
CA PHE A 365 -4.49 -3.83 3.18
C PHE A 365 -4.26 -2.87 2.01
N ILE A 366 -5.30 -2.09 1.68
CA ILE A 366 -5.23 -0.95 0.77
C ILE A 366 -5.79 0.24 1.53
N GLY A 367 -5.05 1.33 1.66
CA GLY A 367 -5.51 2.56 2.28
C GLY A 367 -5.03 3.77 1.49
N GLY A 368 -5.79 4.85 1.52
CA GLY A 368 -5.45 6.01 0.71
C GLY A 368 -6.05 7.31 1.21
N ILE A 369 -5.58 8.38 0.59
CA ILE A 369 -6.04 9.74 0.82
C ILE A 369 -6.59 10.27 -0.50
N TYR A 370 -7.81 10.77 -0.40
CA TYR A 370 -8.51 11.52 -1.43
C TYR A 370 -8.30 13.02 -1.16
N ILE A 371 -7.70 13.72 -2.13
CA ILE A 371 -7.51 15.18 -2.12
C ILE A 371 -8.47 15.77 -3.17
N PRO A 372 -9.44 16.62 -2.78
CA PRO A 372 -10.35 17.26 -3.74
C PRO A 372 -9.62 18.29 -4.60
N VAL A 373 -10.23 18.70 -5.71
CA VAL A 373 -9.76 19.84 -6.52
C VAL A 373 -9.61 21.07 -5.64
N ILE A 374 -8.38 21.58 -5.56
CA ILE A 374 -8.03 22.81 -4.85
C ILE A 374 -7.92 23.93 -5.90
N PRO A 375 -8.56 25.10 -5.69
CA PRO A 375 -8.44 26.22 -6.60
C PRO A 375 -6.97 26.59 -6.86
N ASN A 376 -6.61 26.80 -8.13
CA ASN A 376 -5.26 27.18 -8.57
C ASN A 376 -4.14 26.18 -8.21
N VAL A 377 -4.47 24.92 -7.96
CA VAL A 377 -3.49 23.85 -7.78
C VAL A 377 -3.67 22.81 -8.88
N ASN A 378 -2.58 22.47 -9.55
CA ASN A 378 -2.52 21.41 -10.53
C ASN A 378 -1.77 20.20 -9.97
N PHE A 379 -2.22 19.01 -10.36
CA PHE A 379 -1.54 17.75 -10.06
C PHE A 379 -1.36 16.96 -11.35
N GLN A 380 -0.15 16.45 -11.57
CA GLN A 380 0.16 15.60 -12.72
C GLN A 380 1.09 14.46 -12.32
N ILE A 381 0.91 13.31 -12.98
CA ILE A 381 1.76 12.13 -12.79
C ILE A 381 2.69 12.01 -14.00
N ILE A 382 3.98 11.82 -13.74
CA ILE A 382 4.99 11.51 -14.76
C ILE A 382 5.49 10.09 -14.50
N ASN A 383 5.29 9.20 -15.46
CA ASN A 383 5.86 7.85 -15.43
C ASN A 383 7.06 7.77 -16.37
N ILE A 384 8.15 7.24 -15.87
CA ILE A 384 9.37 6.95 -16.60
C ILE A 384 9.41 5.43 -16.78
N LYS A 385 9.34 4.94 -18.02
CA LYS A 385 9.42 3.50 -18.35
C LYS A 385 10.80 3.11 -18.89
N SER A 386 11.61 4.09 -19.28
CA SER A 386 12.97 3.90 -19.76
C SER A 386 13.85 5.11 -19.46
N VAL A 387 15.18 4.94 -19.44
CA VAL A 387 16.14 6.04 -19.24
C VAL A 387 15.99 7.17 -20.28
N ARG A 388 15.52 6.84 -21.49
CA ARG A 388 15.25 7.84 -22.56
C ARG A 388 14.08 8.76 -22.19
N ASP A 389 13.15 8.30 -21.35
CA ASP A 389 12.00 9.08 -20.90
C ASP A 389 12.39 10.20 -19.94
N ILE A 390 13.55 10.11 -19.28
CA ILE A 390 14.04 11.18 -18.41
C ILE A 390 14.15 12.49 -19.21
N LYS A 391 14.85 12.48 -20.35
CA LYS A 391 14.98 13.67 -21.19
C LYS A 391 13.69 13.98 -21.95
N ARG A 392 13.07 12.96 -22.54
CA ARG A 392 11.93 13.12 -23.46
C ARG A 392 10.63 13.52 -22.77
N VAL A 393 10.37 12.91 -21.61
CA VAL A 393 9.12 13.06 -20.86
C VAL A 393 9.34 13.95 -19.65
N PHE A 394 10.25 13.59 -18.73
CA PHE A 394 10.41 14.33 -17.48
C PHE A 394 10.90 15.76 -17.70
N MET A 395 12.12 15.96 -18.26
CA MET A 395 12.68 17.31 -18.43
C MET A 395 11.75 18.23 -19.22
N LYS A 396 11.26 17.76 -20.38
CA LYS A 396 10.32 18.50 -21.22
C LYS A 396 9.02 18.89 -20.51
N THR A 397 8.52 18.02 -19.62
CA THR A 397 7.31 18.32 -18.83
C THR A 397 7.60 19.35 -17.76
N ILE A 398 8.76 19.27 -17.11
CA ILE A 398 9.20 20.27 -16.12
C ILE A 398 9.38 21.64 -16.80
N ASP A 399 10.05 21.71 -17.95
CA ASP A 399 10.25 22.96 -18.71
C ASP A 399 8.92 23.63 -19.01
N LYS A 400 8.00 22.89 -19.63
CA LYS A 400 6.68 23.40 -20.00
C LYS A 400 5.88 23.87 -18.78
N LEU A 401 5.97 23.13 -17.67
CA LEU A 401 5.27 23.47 -16.44
C LEU A 401 5.87 24.75 -15.84
N ALA A 402 7.19 24.84 -15.81
CA ALA A 402 7.93 25.96 -15.25
C ALA A 402 7.78 27.26 -16.02
N GLU A 403 7.32 27.24 -17.28
CA GLU A 403 6.95 28.48 -17.99
C GLU A 403 5.82 29.22 -17.25
N THR A 404 4.80 28.48 -16.80
CA THR A 404 3.52 29.05 -16.34
C THR A 404 3.22 28.81 -14.85
N HIS A 405 3.88 27.85 -14.22
CA HIS A 405 3.62 27.42 -12.85
C HIS A 405 4.92 27.32 -12.03
N TYR A 406 4.78 27.36 -10.71
CA TYR A 406 5.79 26.97 -9.74
C TYR A 406 5.50 25.56 -9.22
N ILE A 407 6.53 24.74 -9.07
CA ILE A 407 6.40 23.39 -8.50
C ILE A 407 6.53 23.51 -6.99
N LYS A 408 5.48 23.14 -6.27
CA LYS A 408 5.42 23.22 -4.80
C LYS A 408 5.85 21.93 -4.13
N GLY A 409 5.67 20.79 -4.78
CA GLY A 409 6.25 19.56 -4.29
C GLY A 409 6.14 18.37 -5.23
N ALA A 410 6.92 17.35 -4.91
CA ALA A 410 7.04 16.12 -5.67
C ALA A 410 6.99 14.90 -4.74
N LEU A 411 6.17 13.92 -5.11
CA LEU A 411 6.16 12.57 -4.55
C LEU A 411 6.83 11.62 -5.54
N VAL A 412 7.90 10.95 -5.14
CA VAL A 412 8.72 10.12 -6.04
C VAL A 412 8.74 8.67 -5.59
N PHE A 413 8.28 7.77 -6.44
CA PHE A 413 8.30 6.33 -6.17
C PHE A 413 9.15 5.63 -7.22
N VAL A 414 10.17 4.91 -6.76
CA VAL A 414 11.11 4.19 -7.62
C VAL A 414 10.85 2.70 -7.47
N ASN A 415 10.67 1.98 -8.57
CA ASN A 415 10.49 0.53 -8.55
C ASN A 415 11.79 -0.16 -8.12
N GLY A 416 11.74 -1.05 -7.13
CA GLY A 416 12.90 -1.78 -6.60
C GLY A 416 13.56 -2.72 -7.60
N SER A 417 12.84 -3.14 -8.65
CA SER A 417 13.41 -3.90 -9.77
C SER A 417 14.37 -3.06 -10.61
N PHE A 418 14.23 -1.73 -10.56
CA PHE A 418 15.24 -0.83 -11.08
C PHE A 418 16.36 -0.73 -10.05
N ILE A 419 17.39 -1.55 -10.25
CA ILE A 419 18.60 -1.46 -9.45
C ILE A 419 19.19 -0.07 -9.72
N LEU A 420 19.06 0.84 -8.75
CA LEU A 420 19.86 2.06 -8.68
C LEU A 420 21.32 1.61 -8.53
N HIS A 421 22.00 1.36 -9.65
CA HIS A 421 23.36 0.86 -9.67
C HIS A 421 24.33 1.93 -9.14
N SER A 422 23.93 3.21 -9.20
CA SER A 422 24.60 4.30 -8.50
C SER A 422 23.64 5.40 -8.06
N VAL A 423 24.13 6.32 -7.23
CA VAL A 423 23.41 7.55 -6.85
C VAL A 423 23.20 8.46 -8.09
N ASP A 424 23.94 8.25 -9.18
CA ASP A 424 23.82 9.01 -10.43
C ASP A 424 22.43 8.83 -11.08
N ASP A 425 21.79 7.69 -10.86
CA ASP A 425 20.52 7.31 -11.52
C ASP A 425 19.32 8.18 -11.10
N ILE A 426 19.42 8.87 -9.95
CA ILE A 426 18.39 9.79 -9.42
C ILE A 426 18.78 11.27 -9.52
N VAL A 427 19.99 11.58 -10.01
CA VAL A 427 20.51 12.97 -10.11
C VAL A 427 19.61 13.85 -10.96
N PHE A 428 18.86 13.27 -11.90
CA PHE A 428 17.92 14.01 -12.74
C PHE A 428 16.84 14.73 -11.94
N LEU A 429 16.52 14.30 -10.71
CA LEU A 429 15.55 14.99 -9.85
C LEU A 429 16.04 16.38 -9.41
N ASN A 430 17.35 16.62 -9.37
CA ASN A 430 17.90 17.95 -9.08
C ASN A 430 17.49 18.99 -10.12
N TYR A 431 17.07 18.56 -11.31
CA TYR A 431 16.54 19.46 -12.33
C TYR A 431 15.33 20.27 -11.84
N LEU A 432 14.54 19.74 -10.91
CA LEU A 432 13.47 20.49 -10.26
C LEU A 432 14.01 21.75 -9.55
N LYS A 433 15.20 21.69 -8.96
CA LYS A 433 15.86 22.85 -8.36
C LYS A 433 16.49 23.75 -9.41
N GLU A 434 17.09 23.19 -10.46
CA GLU A 434 17.73 23.96 -11.54
C GLU A 434 16.74 24.87 -12.28
N VAL A 435 15.52 24.39 -12.52
CA VAL A 435 14.48 25.14 -13.24
C VAL A 435 13.83 26.23 -12.38
N GLN A 436 13.83 26.07 -11.04
CA GLN A 436 13.27 27.05 -10.10
C GLN A 436 14.19 27.26 -8.87
N PRO A 437 15.38 27.87 -9.04
CA PRO A 437 16.41 27.91 -8.00
C PRO A 437 15.97 28.67 -6.75
N ASN A 438 15.12 29.68 -6.90
CA ASN A 438 14.68 30.56 -5.81
C ASN A 438 13.36 30.14 -5.16
N VAL A 439 12.70 29.10 -5.67
CA VAL A 439 11.41 28.63 -5.15
C VAL A 439 11.63 27.33 -4.39
N PRO A 440 11.42 27.31 -3.07
CA PRO A 440 11.53 26.08 -2.32
C PRO A 440 10.35 25.15 -2.64
N TYR A 441 10.59 23.86 -2.49
CA TYR A 441 9.60 22.83 -2.77
C TYR A 441 9.81 21.65 -1.82
N ALA A 442 8.73 20.93 -1.54
CA ALA A 442 8.81 19.67 -0.79
C ALA A 442 9.16 18.52 -1.73
N LEU A 443 10.09 17.65 -1.32
CA LEU A 443 10.36 16.41 -2.03
C LEU A 443 10.36 15.27 -1.03
N GLY A 444 9.61 14.22 -1.35
CA GLY A 444 9.60 12.98 -0.60
C GLY A 444 9.31 11.78 -1.49
N GLY A 445 9.88 10.65 -1.13
CA GLY A 445 9.81 9.46 -1.94
C GLY A 445 10.47 8.27 -1.28
N CYS A 446 10.30 7.11 -1.90
CA CYS A 446 10.96 5.89 -1.48
C CYS A 446 11.01 4.86 -2.61
N ILE A 447 11.82 3.84 -2.40
CA ILE A 447 11.84 2.66 -3.28
C ILE A 447 10.71 1.74 -2.86
N VAL A 448 9.91 1.30 -3.83
CA VAL A 448 8.67 0.53 -3.66
C VAL A 448 8.66 -0.66 -4.63
N GLU A 449 7.70 -1.57 -4.47
CA GLU A 449 7.61 -2.76 -5.33
C GLU A 449 7.08 -2.43 -6.72
N ASP A 450 6.02 -1.62 -6.79
CA ASP A 450 5.40 -1.23 -8.06
C ASP A 450 4.51 0.01 -7.90
N THR A 451 4.14 0.65 -9.00
CA THR A 451 3.22 1.80 -9.04
C THR A 451 2.24 1.71 -10.19
N VAL A 452 0.97 2.01 -9.90
CA VAL A 452 -0.14 1.97 -10.86
C VAL A 452 -0.78 3.34 -10.92
N SER A 453 -0.88 3.93 -12.10
CA SER A 453 -1.31 5.34 -12.24
C SER A 453 -2.36 5.58 -13.31
N ASP A 454 -2.49 4.67 -14.27
CA ASP A 454 -3.47 4.76 -15.33
C ASP A 454 -4.12 3.41 -15.63
N ARG A 455 -5.12 3.45 -16.53
CA ARG A 455 -5.85 2.26 -16.96
C ARG A 455 -5.00 1.30 -17.78
N ASP A 456 -3.95 1.79 -18.45
CA ASP A 456 -3.10 0.94 -19.27
C ASP A 456 -2.22 0.08 -18.34
N ASP A 457 -1.67 0.67 -17.28
CA ASP A 457 -1.00 -0.04 -16.19
C ASP A 457 -1.92 -1.10 -15.55
N MET A 458 -3.18 -0.73 -15.23
CA MET A 458 -4.16 -1.68 -14.68
C MET A 458 -4.50 -2.81 -15.66
N ASN A 459 -4.65 -2.51 -16.95
CA ASN A 459 -4.97 -3.52 -17.97
C ASN A 459 -3.84 -4.55 -18.11
N ILE A 460 -2.57 -4.12 -18.03
CA ILE A 460 -1.41 -5.03 -18.03
C ILE A 460 -1.49 -5.99 -16.86
N MET A 461 -1.77 -5.47 -15.65
CA MET A 461 -1.91 -6.32 -14.46
C MET A 461 -3.08 -7.31 -14.60
N ILE A 462 -4.24 -6.84 -15.07
CA ILE A 462 -5.43 -7.67 -15.30
C ILE A 462 -5.13 -8.75 -16.35
N GLU A 463 -4.44 -8.42 -17.44
CA GLU A 463 -4.02 -9.42 -18.42
C GLU A 463 -3.08 -10.46 -17.81
N GLY A 464 -2.12 -10.04 -16.99
CA GLY A 464 -1.20 -10.94 -16.31
C GLY A 464 -1.91 -11.99 -15.48
N VAL A 465 -2.81 -11.57 -14.59
CA VAL A 465 -3.52 -12.51 -13.72
C VAL A 465 -4.44 -13.46 -14.49
N ASN A 466 -5.08 -13.00 -15.56
CA ASN A 466 -5.99 -13.83 -16.34
C ASN A 466 -5.26 -14.77 -17.33
N THR A 467 -4.02 -14.46 -17.70
CA THR A 467 -3.17 -15.32 -18.54
C THR A 467 -2.22 -16.21 -17.75
N GLY A 468 -2.16 -16.05 -16.42
CA GLY A 468 -1.22 -16.75 -15.54
C GLY A 468 0.23 -16.30 -15.70
N LYS A 469 0.46 -15.10 -16.27
CA LYS A 469 1.78 -14.48 -16.42
C LYS A 469 1.98 -13.41 -15.38
N ASP A 470 3.18 -13.36 -14.79
CA ASP A 470 3.55 -12.29 -13.88
C ASP A 470 3.91 -11.02 -14.68
N LEU A 471 2.89 -10.26 -15.07
CA LEU A 471 3.04 -8.99 -15.77
C LEU A 471 2.99 -7.86 -14.72
N VAL A 472 4.14 -7.26 -14.46
CA VAL A 472 4.28 -6.05 -13.65
C VAL A 472 4.16 -4.81 -14.51
N THR A 473 3.83 -3.66 -13.89
CA THR A 473 3.85 -2.41 -14.66
C THR A 473 5.28 -2.07 -15.09
N GLU A 474 5.46 -1.53 -16.29
CA GLU A 474 6.77 -1.11 -16.79
C GLU A 474 7.25 0.22 -16.19
N ASN A 475 6.61 0.71 -15.13
CA ASN A 475 6.94 1.98 -14.49
C ASN A 475 8.21 1.82 -13.65
N ILE A 476 9.29 2.47 -14.10
CA ILE A 476 10.58 2.51 -13.39
C ILE A 476 10.53 3.57 -12.29
N VAL A 477 10.06 4.78 -12.62
CA VAL A 477 9.88 5.88 -11.67
C VAL A 477 8.55 6.55 -11.94
N SER A 478 7.76 6.73 -10.90
CA SER A 478 6.51 7.48 -10.93
C SER A 478 6.60 8.72 -10.03
N ILE A 479 6.31 9.88 -10.61
CA ILE A 479 6.46 11.19 -9.97
C ILE A 479 5.11 11.90 -9.96
N GLY A 480 4.54 12.12 -8.78
CA GLY A 480 3.37 12.99 -8.59
C GLY A 480 3.82 14.42 -8.30
N LEU A 481 3.49 15.36 -9.18
CA LEU A 481 3.89 16.76 -9.08
C LEU A 481 2.70 17.66 -8.74
N PHE A 482 2.88 18.51 -7.74
CA PHE A 482 1.95 19.58 -7.40
C PHE A 482 2.52 20.93 -7.83
N SER A 483 1.72 21.72 -8.53
CA SER A 483 2.13 23.03 -9.01
C SER A 483 1.03 24.07 -8.91
N VAL A 484 1.43 25.35 -8.85
CA VAL A 484 0.54 26.50 -8.75
C VAL A 484 0.89 27.51 -9.85
N PRO A 485 -0.08 28.19 -10.49
CA PRO A 485 0.19 29.21 -11.49
C PRO A 485 1.04 30.35 -10.92
N LYS A 486 2.01 30.87 -11.68
CA LYS A 486 2.85 32.00 -11.24
C LYS A 486 2.01 33.26 -10.97
N SER A 487 1.00 33.50 -11.79
CA SER A 487 0.04 34.60 -11.63
C SER A 487 -0.67 34.61 -10.28
N PHE A 488 -0.79 33.46 -9.62
CA PHE A 488 -1.41 33.36 -8.31
C PHE A 488 -0.49 33.85 -7.17
N ILE A 489 0.83 33.70 -7.32
CA ILE A 489 1.82 34.15 -6.31
C ILE A 489 2.14 35.64 -6.50
N ASP A 490 2.23 36.09 -7.74
CA ASP A 490 2.61 37.48 -8.05
C ASP A 490 1.48 38.50 -7.81
N ALA A 491 0.22 38.03 -7.75
CA ALA A 491 -0.96 38.85 -7.44
C ALA A 491 -1.94 38.07 -6.54
N PRO A 492 -1.68 37.98 -5.23
CA PRO A 492 -2.56 37.26 -4.31
C PRO A 492 -3.92 37.96 -4.29
N THR A 493 -4.96 37.25 -4.74
CA THR A 493 -6.34 37.74 -4.58
C THR A 493 -6.72 37.62 -3.11
N GLU A 494 -7.32 38.67 -2.54
CA GLU A 494 -7.70 38.75 -1.10
C GLU A 494 -8.60 37.59 -0.60
N ASN A 495 -9.15 36.78 -1.50
CA ASN A 495 -10.03 35.64 -1.22
C ASN A 495 -9.49 34.28 -1.78
N GLY A 496 -8.18 34.17 -2.03
CA GLY A 496 -7.56 32.96 -2.55
C GLY A 496 -7.42 31.82 -1.52
N CYS A 497 -7.64 30.58 -1.94
CA CYS A 497 -7.31 29.39 -1.13
C CYS A 497 -5.79 29.24 -1.06
N ASN A 498 -5.18 29.31 0.12
CA ASN A 498 -3.75 29.06 0.26
C ASN A 498 -3.45 27.59 -0.05
N PHE A 499 -2.26 27.31 -0.58
CA PHE A 499 -1.75 25.96 -0.80
C PHE A 499 -0.24 25.97 -0.66
N ASP A 500 0.31 25.04 0.12
CA ASP A 500 1.75 24.78 0.13
C ASP A 500 2.08 23.35 0.56
N MET A 501 3.31 22.95 0.30
CA MET A 501 3.84 21.63 0.68
C MET A 501 5.15 21.78 1.42
N PHE A 502 5.37 20.92 2.42
CA PHE A 502 6.55 20.92 3.26
C PHE A 502 7.03 19.48 3.46
N SER A 503 8.33 19.29 3.71
CA SER A 503 8.91 17.97 3.91
C SER A 503 9.89 17.94 5.07
N LEU A 504 9.78 16.92 5.91
CA LEU A 504 10.65 16.65 7.05
C LEU A 504 11.31 15.28 6.88
N ILE A 505 12.63 15.25 7.02
CA ILE A 505 13.43 14.03 6.98
C ILE A 505 13.99 13.74 8.37
N LEU A 506 13.74 12.53 8.87
CA LEU A 506 14.22 12.01 10.15
C LEU A 506 15.28 10.94 9.92
N GLU A 507 16.52 11.26 10.27
CA GLU A 507 17.69 10.44 9.97
C GLU A 507 18.18 9.66 11.20
N SER A 508 19.30 8.95 11.06
CA SER A 508 19.97 8.21 12.14
C SER A 508 20.34 9.08 13.33
N SER A 509 20.67 10.35 13.09
CA SER A 509 20.95 11.36 14.12
C SER A 509 19.75 11.63 15.05
N ASP A 510 18.52 11.40 14.57
CA ASP A 510 17.27 11.70 15.26
C ASP A 510 16.65 10.48 15.97
N TRP A 511 17.21 9.27 15.86
CA TRP A 511 16.52 8.01 16.23
C TRP A 511 16.04 7.87 17.67
N SER A 512 16.61 8.63 18.61
CA SER A 512 16.11 8.61 19.99
C SER A 512 14.70 9.21 20.05
N LYS A 513 13.81 8.60 20.84
CA LYS A 513 12.42 9.05 20.99
C LYS A 513 12.29 10.56 21.24
N ALA A 514 13.13 11.13 22.10
CA ALA A 514 13.15 12.55 22.42
C ALA A 514 13.55 13.43 21.21
N LYS A 515 14.55 13.01 20.43
CA LYS A 515 15.00 13.74 19.23
C LYS A 515 13.96 13.68 18.11
N ILE A 516 13.32 12.53 17.88
CA ILE A 516 12.19 12.42 16.93
C ILE A 516 11.11 13.44 17.30
N GLN A 517 10.69 13.47 18.57
CA GLN A 517 9.68 14.40 19.05
C GLN A 517 10.14 15.86 18.89
N SER A 518 11.38 16.16 19.22
CA SER A 518 11.96 17.50 19.07
C SER A 518 11.97 17.95 17.61
N ALA A 519 12.41 17.09 16.67
CA ALA A 519 12.48 17.41 15.25
C ALA A 519 11.10 17.66 14.65
N ILE A 520 10.10 16.84 15.00
CA ILE A 520 8.71 17.03 14.56
C ILE A 520 8.13 18.33 15.14
N ASN A 521 8.38 18.62 16.42
CA ASN A 521 7.90 19.85 17.05
C ASN A 521 8.56 21.09 16.46
N GLU A 522 9.86 21.03 16.14
CA GLU A 522 10.56 22.12 15.46
C GLU A 522 9.99 22.36 14.06
N PHE A 523 9.80 21.29 13.30
CA PHE A 523 9.15 21.36 11.99
C PHE A 523 7.75 22.00 12.10
N ALA A 524 6.92 21.55 13.05
CA ALA A 524 5.58 22.07 13.27
C ALA A 524 5.54 23.56 13.65
N LYS A 525 6.61 24.11 14.22
CA LYS A 525 6.73 25.55 14.49
C LYS A 525 7.09 26.36 13.24
N LYS A 526 7.89 25.79 12.34
CA LYS A 526 8.39 26.46 11.13
C LYS A 526 7.42 26.41 9.95
N VAL A 527 6.37 25.58 10.01
CA VAL A 527 5.39 25.45 8.93
C VAL A 527 4.01 25.98 9.34
N PRO A 528 3.24 26.59 8.41
CA PRO A 528 1.88 27.01 8.69
C PRO A 528 0.94 25.81 8.86
N HIS A 529 0.01 25.93 9.80
CA HIS A 529 -1.04 24.95 10.04
C HIS A 529 -2.26 25.37 9.23
N PHE A 530 -2.65 24.52 8.30
CA PHE A 530 -3.77 24.80 7.41
C PHE A 530 -5.06 24.21 7.99
N GLU A 531 -6.18 24.81 7.62
CA GLU A 531 -7.52 24.29 7.93
C GLU A 531 -7.70 22.85 7.42
N ARG A 532 -7.14 22.58 6.24
CA ARG A 532 -7.17 21.27 5.58
C ARG A 532 -5.75 20.81 5.31
N SER A 533 -5.46 19.58 5.71
CA SER A 533 -4.11 19.04 5.56
C SER A 533 -4.08 17.52 5.51
N VAL A 534 -3.08 17.02 4.80
CA VAL A 534 -2.74 15.60 4.72
C VAL A 534 -1.22 15.45 4.83
N VAL A 535 -0.75 14.30 5.27
CA VAL A 535 0.67 13.98 5.30
C VAL A 535 0.91 12.60 4.71
N ILE A 536 1.89 12.53 3.81
CA ILE A 536 2.37 11.28 3.25
C ILE A 536 3.63 10.86 4.01
N LYS A 537 3.58 9.69 4.65
CA LYS A 537 4.70 9.12 5.41
C LYS A 537 5.39 8.03 4.59
N MET A 538 6.66 8.24 4.25
CA MET A 538 7.51 7.23 3.62
C MET A 538 8.64 6.88 4.59
N SER A 539 8.81 5.63 4.94
CA SER A 539 9.83 5.25 5.94
C SER A 539 10.46 3.91 5.66
N CYS A 540 11.71 3.74 6.09
CA CYS A 540 12.41 2.48 5.95
C CYS A 540 11.71 1.39 6.75
N VAL A 541 11.58 0.18 6.19
CA VAL A 541 11.04 -0.99 6.90
C VAL A 541 11.83 -1.28 8.20
N GLY A 542 13.12 -0.95 8.24
CA GLY A 542 14.01 -1.14 9.39
C GLY A 542 13.88 -0.13 10.54
N ARG A 543 12.79 0.64 10.63
CA ARG A 543 12.61 1.63 11.73
C ARG A 543 12.06 1.01 13.02
N ASP A 544 11.53 -0.22 12.97
CA ASP A 544 10.96 -0.95 14.12
C ASP A 544 9.90 -0.13 14.89
N ASN A 545 10.07 0.01 16.21
CA ASN A 545 9.17 0.74 17.11
C ASN A 545 9.09 2.24 16.81
N LYS A 546 10.05 2.78 16.05
CA LYS A 546 10.08 4.22 15.74
C LYS A 546 8.88 4.61 14.87
N HIS A 547 8.36 3.70 14.05
CA HIS A 547 7.20 3.97 13.21
C HIS A 547 5.97 4.43 14.01
N ASP A 548 5.73 3.80 15.16
CA ASP A 548 4.59 4.11 16.02
C ASP A 548 4.79 5.49 16.66
N TYR A 549 5.96 5.74 17.27
CA TYR A 549 6.26 7.02 17.91
C TYR A 549 6.26 8.20 16.92
N GLU A 550 6.80 8.01 15.72
CA GLU A 550 6.77 9.03 14.66
C GLU A 550 5.33 9.43 14.29
N GLN A 551 4.44 8.44 14.14
CA GLN A 551 3.02 8.70 13.82
C GLN A 551 2.31 9.40 14.98
N GLU A 552 2.53 8.94 16.21
CA GLU A 552 1.96 9.54 17.42
C GLU A 552 2.42 10.98 17.63
N PHE A 553 3.72 11.24 17.50
CA PHE A 553 4.27 12.59 17.64
C PHE A 553 3.83 13.51 16.51
N PHE A 554 3.78 13.03 15.27
CA PHE A 554 3.26 13.83 14.16
C PHE A 554 1.77 14.16 14.37
N ARG A 555 0.96 13.19 14.80
CA ARG A 555 -0.44 13.41 15.17
C ARG A 555 -0.59 14.41 16.31
N ALA A 556 0.28 14.37 17.31
CA ALA A 556 0.26 15.31 18.42
C ALA A 556 0.58 16.75 17.95
N ALA A 557 1.56 16.90 17.06
CA ALA A 557 1.93 18.19 16.48
C ALA A 557 0.88 18.72 15.47
N PHE A 558 0.22 17.82 14.74
CA PHE A 558 -0.81 18.15 13.74
C PHE A 558 -2.11 17.34 13.95
N PRO A 559 -2.95 17.73 14.92
CA PRO A 559 -4.11 16.94 15.35
C PRO A 559 -5.13 16.62 14.25
N ASN A 560 -5.29 17.53 13.29
CA ASN A 560 -6.32 17.45 12.24
C ASN A 560 -5.78 16.93 10.88
N THR A 561 -4.51 16.57 10.79
CA THR A 561 -3.89 16.12 9.53
C THR A 561 -4.09 14.62 9.32
N ARG A 562 -4.62 14.19 8.17
CA ARG A 562 -4.72 12.74 7.86
C ARG A 562 -3.37 12.19 7.45
N LEU A 563 -3.00 11.00 7.94
CA LEU A 563 -1.72 10.37 7.63
C LEU A 563 -1.95 9.07 6.86
N ALA A 564 -1.26 8.92 5.74
CA ALA A 564 -1.14 7.66 5.01
C ALA A 564 0.25 7.56 4.37
N GLY A 565 0.63 6.38 3.90
CA GLY A 565 1.92 6.20 3.26
C GLY A 565 2.34 4.75 3.21
N CYS A 566 3.64 4.54 3.04
CA CYS A 566 4.21 3.20 2.86
C CYS A 566 5.59 3.06 3.50
N TYR A 567 5.98 1.80 3.70
CA TYR A 567 7.33 1.44 4.08
C TYR A 567 8.08 0.91 2.87
N GLY A 568 9.16 1.60 2.53
CA GLY A 568 9.96 1.34 1.34
C GLY A 568 11.40 0.93 1.68
N ASN A 569 12.14 0.59 0.64
CA ASN A 569 13.54 0.17 0.72
C ASN A 569 14.46 1.37 0.41
N GLY A 570 14.58 2.32 1.33
CA GLY A 570 15.35 3.55 1.12
C GLY A 570 14.45 4.71 0.72
N GLU A 571 14.83 5.90 1.16
CA GLU A 571 14.00 7.10 1.09
C GLU A 571 14.68 8.20 0.29
N LEU A 572 13.87 9.03 -0.37
CA LEU A 572 14.33 10.12 -1.24
C LEU A 572 13.68 11.42 -0.77
N GLY A 573 14.43 12.47 -0.46
CA GLY A 573 13.88 13.65 0.17
C GLY A 573 14.70 14.92 0.03
N ILE A 574 14.03 16.05 0.24
CA ILE A 574 14.66 17.34 0.55
C ILE A 574 13.93 17.93 1.76
N ASN A 575 14.66 18.43 2.77
CA ASN A 575 14.01 19.14 3.88
C ASN A 575 13.47 20.49 3.40
N HIS A 576 12.19 20.73 3.62
CA HIS A 576 11.57 22.04 3.40
C HIS A 576 10.59 22.32 4.55
N PRO A 577 10.89 23.30 5.43
CA PRO A 577 12.04 24.22 5.41
C PRO A 577 13.37 23.52 5.72
N GLU A 578 14.48 24.17 5.35
CA GLU A 578 15.82 23.64 5.57
C GLU A 578 16.12 23.46 7.07
N ARG A 579 16.76 22.35 7.44
CA ARG A 579 17.19 22.08 8.83
C ARG A 579 18.57 22.69 9.05
N LEU A 580 18.76 23.36 10.19
CA LEU A 580 20.08 23.82 10.62
C LEU A 580 20.97 22.60 10.84
N LYS A 581 22.15 22.57 10.19
CA LYS A 581 23.14 21.53 10.45
C LYS A 581 23.64 21.70 11.89
N PRO A 582 23.59 20.66 12.75
CA PRO A 582 24.08 20.79 14.11
C PRO A 582 25.58 21.09 14.10
N GLU A 583 25.98 22.19 14.75
CA GLU A 583 27.39 22.53 14.94
C GLU A 583 28.10 21.41 15.73
N GLY A 584 29.22 20.91 15.21
CA GLY A 584 30.14 20.07 15.97
C GLY A 584 30.04 18.54 15.84
N PHE A 585 29.20 17.98 14.94
CA PHE A 585 29.29 16.55 14.62
C PHE A 585 30.29 16.31 13.48
N THR A 586 31.53 15.95 13.83
CA THR A 586 32.36 15.15 12.93
C THR A 586 31.71 13.77 12.79
N SER A 587 31.52 13.33 11.56
CA SER A 587 30.85 12.10 11.15
C SER A 587 31.55 10.85 11.70
N VAL A 588 31.17 10.41 12.89
CA VAL A 588 31.64 9.11 13.41
C VAL A 588 30.75 7.99 12.86
N LYS A 589 31.30 7.29 11.84
CA LYS A 589 31.06 5.89 11.41
C LYS A 589 29.83 5.53 10.54
N ARG A 590 29.96 5.79 9.24
CA ARG A 590 30.10 4.84 8.10
C ARG A 590 29.98 5.69 6.83
N HIS A 591 31.08 6.34 6.46
CA HIS A 591 31.14 7.09 5.21
C HIS A 591 31.11 6.11 4.03
N ARG A 592 29.97 6.06 3.31
CA ARG A 592 30.09 6.24 1.86
C ARG A 592 30.64 7.66 1.67
N ALA A 593 31.57 7.83 0.74
CA ALA A 593 32.15 9.13 0.41
C ALA A 593 31.04 10.17 0.29
N ASP A 594 31.21 11.35 0.89
CA ASP A 594 30.30 12.49 0.73
C ASP A 594 30.18 12.75 -0.77
N PRO A 595 29.04 12.40 -1.41
CA PRO A 595 29.01 12.32 -2.86
C PRO A 595 28.96 13.71 -3.50
N GLY A 596 28.90 14.78 -2.71
CA GLY A 596 28.82 16.16 -3.17
C GLY A 596 27.37 16.64 -3.27
N PRO A 597 27.16 17.95 -3.52
CA PRO A 597 25.82 18.58 -3.46
C PRO A 597 24.83 18.03 -4.49
N ALA A 598 25.30 17.39 -5.57
CA ALA A 598 24.46 16.78 -6.61
C ALA A 598 23.81 15.44 -6.21
N PHE A 599 24.19 14.86 -5.07
CA PHE A 599 23.84 13.48 -4.71
C PHE A 599 23.07 13.36 -3.39
N GLY A 600 22.75 14.50 -2.76
CA GLY A 600 22.26 14.61 -1.38
C GLY A 600 20.76 14.41 -1.16
N ILE A 601 20.08 13.65 -2.02
CA ILE A 601 18.62 13.44 -1.93
C ILE A 601 18.23 12.03 -1.47
N MET A 602 19.18 11.11 -1.29
CA MET A 602 18.89 9.72 -0.90
C MET A 602 19.34 9.42 0.52
N TYR A 603 18.47 8.74 1.26
CA TYR A 603 18.62 8.45 2.67
C TYR A 603 18.42 6.96 2.94
N SER A 604 19.14 6.44 3.93
CA SER A 604 18.99 5.06 4.42
C SER A 604 18.47 5.07 5.85
N TYR A 605 17.60 4.12 6.18
CA TYR A 605 17.04 3.96 7.54
C TYR A 605 16.37 5.24 8.08
N SER A 606 15.71 5.98 7.20
CA SER A 606 15.13 7.29 7.49
C SER A 606 13.61 7.26 7.43
N THR A 607 12.99 8.41 7.68
CA THR A 607 11.56 8.64 7.51
C THR A 607 11.34 10.02 6.96
N ILE A 608 10.52 10.11 5.93
CA ILE A 608 10.14 11.34 5.27
C ILE A 608 8.64 11.56 5.46
N PHE A 609 8.31 12.72 6.00
CA PHE A 609 6.95 13.24 6.03
C PHE A 609 6.81 14.32 4.97
N VAL A 610 5.86 14.18 4.04
CA VAL A 610 5.48 15.24 3.11
C VAL A 610 4.11 15.75 3.53
N TYR A 611 4.09 16.94 4.13
CA TYR A 611 2.90 17.64 4.58
C TYR A 611 2.34 18.51 3.46
N ILE A 612 1.05 18.37 3.18
CA ILE A 612 0.33 19.08 2.12
C ILE A 612 -0.83 19.81 2.79
N GLY A 613 -0.85 21.14 2.70
CA GLY A 613 -1.84 21.97 3.39
C GLY A 613 -2.51 22.98 2.47
N TRP A 614 -3.81 23.22 2.69
CA TRP A 614 -4.58 24.20 1.93
C TRP A 614 -5.75 24.80 2.71
N GLY A 615 -6.28 25.90 2.19
CA GLY A 615 -7.37 26.67 2.80
C GLY A 615 -6.86 27.77 3.72
N ASN A 616 -7.63 28.09 4.76
CA ASN A 616 -7.24 29.12 5.71
C ASN A 616 -6.04 28.67 6.56
N ILE A 617 -5.15 29.61 6.89
CA ILE A 617 -4.05 29.36 7.82
C ILE A 617 -4.60 29.56 9.24
N VAL A 618 -4.65 28.48 10.02
CA VAL A 618 -5.16 28.47 11.41
C VAL A 618 -4.07 28.92 12.38
N THR A 619 -2.84 28.46 12.16
CA THR A 619 -1.67 28.86 12.94
C THR A 619 -0.57 29.28 11.96
N PRO A 620 -0.11 30.54 11.98
CA PRO A 620 0.98 30.96 11.12
C PRO A 620 2.30 30.30 11.55
N ALA A 621 3.23 30.17 10.60
CA ALA A 621 4.60 29.76 10.92
C ALA A 621 5.26 30.77 11.85
N GLN A 622 6.03 30.30 12.82
CA GLN A 622 6.84 31.17 13.67
C GLN A 622 7.97 31.78 12.83
N SER A 623 8.12 33.09 12.85
CA SER A 623 9.24 33.78 12.23
C SER A 623 10.54 33.31 12.90
N THR A 624 11.43 32.69 12.13
CA THR A 624 12.78 32.30 12.55
C THR A 624 13.69 33.50 12.69
#